data_AF-A0A0G2HNG8-F1
#
_entry.id   AF-A0A0G2HNG8-F1
#
_cell.length_a   1.000
_cell.length_b   1.000
_cell.length_c   1.000
_cell.angle_alpha   90.00
_cell.angle_beta   90.00
_cell.angle_gamma   90.00
#
_symmetry.space_group_name_H-M   'P 1'
#
loop_
_entity.id
_entity.type
_entity.pdbx_description
1 polymer ?
#
loop_
_entity_poly.entity_id
_entity_poly.type
_entity_poly.pdbx_seq_one_letter_code
_entity_poly.pdbx_strand_id
1 'polypeptide(L)'
;MAPLFDAHAGVPNGTSASLISRSYLNAPLVNSELPILLFGHGFGGTRLIYTSQLEELASHGWIIVNVDHTYDAIAVEFPDGRVVPMNLPPDAGLEFVELSLETRAADYKFVVDSLSDPATLKRIPGLEGGDTKLRTDAVGASGHSLGGAASAQAMANYSTFACGANFDGSMFGPVVQSGLGKPFVQVAAQNHTRDNDPSWAEFWENVDGFKRDFNLNGTVHVTFEDVTIYRDLLGENFPMDEGGLYGTLPGGRLLQIETEFMDAFFGYCLKGQDAGGLDQLLEDFPEVSVMP
;
A
#
# COMPACT_ATOMS: atom_id res chain seq x y z
N MET A 1 -11.30 -7.51 -17.15
CA MET A 1 -10.68 -7.52 -15.81
C MET A 1 -11.58 -8.10 -14.72
N ALA A 2 -12.85 -7.68 -14.58
CA ALA A 2 -13.72 -8.04 -13.44
C ALA A 2 -13.76 -9.55 -13.06
N PRO A 3 -13.94 -10.53 -13.97
CA PRO A 3 -13.95 -11.94 -13.56
C PRO A 3 -12.63 -12.45 -12.97
N LEU A 4 -11.49 -11.91 -13.44
CA LEU A 4 -10.17 -12.23 -12.88
C LEU A 4 -10.01 -11.63 -11.48
N PHE A 5 -10.51 -10.40 -11.31
CA PHE A 5 -10.51 -9.74 -10.01
C PHE A 5 -11.39 -10.48 -9.00
N ASP A 6 -12.62 -10.82 -9.36
CA ASP A 6 -13.54 -11.53 -8.46
C ASP A 6 -12.96 -12.88 -8.02
N ALA A 7 -12.31 -13.61 -8.94
CA ALA A 7 -11.63 -14.84 -8.63
C ALA A 7 -10.44 -14.65 -7.67
N HIS A 8 -9.65 -13.57 -7.85
CA HIS A 8 -8.54 -13.24 -6.97
C HIS A 8 -9.01 -12.83 -5.57
N ALA A 9 -10.01 -11.96 -5.48
CA ALA A 9 -10.60 -11.51 -4.21
C ALA A 9 -11.39 -12.62 -3.51
N GLY A 10 -11.60 -13.77 -4.17
CA GLY A 10 -12.38 -14.87 -3.63
C GLY A 10 -13.85 -14.50 -3.42
N VAL A 11 -14.44 -13.72 -4.32
CA VAL A 11 -15.85 -13.29 -4.25
C VAL A 11 -16.67 -13.83 -5.44
N PRO A 12 -18.00 -13.89 -5.35
CA PRO A 12 -18.84 -14.33 -6.47
C PRO A 12 -18.61 -13.51 -7.76
N ASN A 13 -18.63 -14.17 -8.91
CA ASN A 13 -18.46 -13.50 -10.21
C ASN A 13 -19.57 -12.45 -10.44
N GLY A 14 -19.17 -11.25 -10.85
CA GLY A 14 -20.02 -10.08 -11.00
C GLY A 14 -20.04 -9.17 -9.77
N THR A 15 -19.40 -9.55 -8.66
CA THR A 15 -19.34 -8.73 -7.43
C THR A 15 -18.69 -7.39 -7.72
N SER A 16 -17.43 -7.37 -8.18
CA SER A 16 -16.70 -6.12 -8.43
C SER A 16 -17.38 -5.21 -9.44
N ALA A 17 -18.01 -5.79 -10.47
CA ALA A 17 -18.75 -5.04 -11.48
C ALA A 17 -20.05 -4.42 -10.94
N SER A 18 -20.58 -4.92 -9.81
CA SER A 18 -21.79 -4.40 -9.16
C SER A 18 -21.52 -3.33 -8.10
N LEU A 19 -20.25 -3.18 -7.70
CA LEU A 19 -19.83 -2.19 -6.72
C LEU A 19 -19.43 -0.89 -7.42
N ILE A 20 -19.75 0.22 -6.78
CA ILE A 20 -19.38 1.57 -7.23
C ILE A 20 -18.47 2.14 -6.15
N SER A 21 -17.28 2.58 -6.56
CA SER A 21 -16.34 3.26 -5.67
C SER A 21 -16.84 4.67 -5.32
N ARG A 22 -16.19 5.33 -4.36
CA ARG A 22 -16.60 6.67 -3.89
C ARG A 22 -15.84 7.81 -4.54
N SER A 23 -14.92 7.52 -5.45
CA SER A 23 -14.24 8.50 -6.30
C SER A 23 -15.00 8.80 -7.60
N TYR A 24 -14.76 10.01 -8.12
CA TYR A 24 -15.34 10.47 -9.38
C TYR A 24 -14.30 10.35 -10.49
N LEU A 25 -14.57 9.51 -11.49
CA LEU A 25 -13.71 9.36 -12.65
C LEU A 25 -13.53 10.70 -13.38
N ASN A 26 -12.27 11.07 -13.62
CA ASN A 26 -11.86 12.29 -14.32
C ASN A 26 -12.32 13.61 -13.66
N ALA A 27 -12.65 13.60 -12.37
CA ALA A 27 -12.84 14.85 -11.64
C ALA A 27 -11.51 15.65 -11.62
N PRO A 28 -11.55 16.97 -11.87
CA PRO A 28 -10.33 17.78 -11.84
C PRO A 28 -9.66 17.77 -10.47
N LEU A 29 -8.34 17.62 -10.44
CA LEU A 29 -7.55 17.83 -9.24
C LEU A 29 -7.63 19.31 -8.85
N VAL A 30 -8.17 19.58 -7.66
CA VAL A 30 -8.39 20.96 -7.17
C VAL A 30 -7.26 21.49 -6.31
N ASN A 31 -6.38 20.62 -5.80
CA ASN A 31 -5.26 21.00 -4.94
C ASN A 31 -4.02 20.14 -5.25
N SER A 32 -3.08 20.70 -6.00
CA SER A 32 -1.80 20.08 -6.36
C SER A 32 -0.74 20.13 -5.25
N GLU A 33 -0.99 20.93 -4.21
CA GLU A 33 -0.07 21.13 -3.09
C GLU A 33 -0.26 20.08 -1.99
N LEU A 34 -1.18 19.13 -2.17
CA LEU A 34 -1.34 18.02 -1.23
C LEU A 34 -0.11 17.10 -1.29
N PRO A 35 0.28 16.50 -0.15
CA PRO A 35 1.30 15.46 -0.15
C PRO A 35 0.89 14.25 -1.01
N ILE A 36 1.89 13.63 -1.62
CA ILE A 36 1.72 12.41 -2.41
C ILE A 36 2.08 11.20 -1.55
N LEU A 37 1.21 10.20 -1.57
CA LEU A 37 1.51 8.85 -1.07
C LEU A 37 1.44 7.86 -2.23
N LEU A 38 2.53 7.16 -2.44
CA LEU A 38 2.59 6.03 -3.34
C LEU A 38 2.24 4.76 -2.57
N PHE A 39 1.35 3.95 -3.14
CA PHE A 39 0.98 2.65 -2.59
C PHE A 39 1.25 1.53 -3.61
N GLY A 40 1.80 0.41 -3.14
CA GLY A 40 1.97 -0.79 -3.95
C GLY A 40 1.32 -2.04 -3.35
N HIS A 41 0.75 -2.85 -4.23
CA HIS A 41 0.11 -4.11 -3.87
C HIS A 41 1.12 -5.21 -3.50
N GLY A 42 0.65 -6.27 -2.84
CA GLY A 42 1.44 -7.47 -2.57
C GLY A 42 1.87 -8.24 -3.82
N PHE A 43 2.81 -9.18 -3.70
CA PHE A 43 3.24 -10.00 -4.84
C PHE A 43 2.05 -10.77 -5.43
N GLY A 44 1.82 -10.62 -6.74
CA GLY A 44 0.67 -11.26 -7.37
C GLY A 44 -0.70 -10.74 -6.94
N GLY A 45 -0.74 -9.56 -6.31
CA GLY A 45 -1.97 -8.83 -6.03
C GLY A 45 -2.41 -7.95 -7.19
N THR A 46 -3.15 -6.89 -6.87
CA THR A 46 -3.53 -5.84 -7.81
C THR A 46 -3.80 -4.54 -7.06
N ARG A 47 -3.56 -3.40 -7.71
CA ARG A 47 -3.96 -2.09 -7.20
C ARG A 47 -5.45 -2.02 -6.83
N LEU A 48 -6.31 -2.80 -7.50
CA LEU A 48 -7.77 -2.72 -7.32
C LEU A 48 -8.25 -3.20 -5.94
N ILE A 49 -7.49 -4.05 -5.23
CA ILE A 49 -7.90 -4.65 -3.94
C ILE A 49 -7.65 -3.72 -2.74
N TYR A 50 -7.24 -2.47 -2.96
CA TYR A 50 -6.99 -1.47 -1.91
C TYR A 50 -7.84 -0.21 -2.12
N THR A 51 -8.90 -0.30 -2.93
CA THR A 51 -9.65 0.88 -3.37
C THR A 51 -10.28 1.60 -2.19
N SER A 52 -10.88 0.89 -1.25
CA SER A 52 -11.62 1.48 -0.12
C SER A 52 -10.68 2.23 0.81
N GLN A 53 -9.55 1.61 1.19
CA GLN A 53 -8.50 2.22 2.00
C GLN A 53 -7.93 3.49 1.37
N LEU A 54 -7.59 3.41 0.08
CA LEU A 54 -6.92 4.50 -0.61
C LEU A 54 -7.87 5.65 -0.98
N GLU A 55 -9.15 5.37 -1.24
CA GLU A 55 -10.18 6.42 -1.38
C GLU A 55 -10.44 7.14 -0.07
N GLU A 56 -10.54 6.40 1.04
CA GLU A 56 -10.69 7.00 2.36
C GLU A 56 -9.50 7.89 2.66
N LEU A 57 -8.27 7.42 2.50
CA LEU A 57 -7.07 8.23 2.70
C LEU A 57 -7.03 9.46 1.78
N ALA A 58 -7.42 9.36 0.51
CA ALA A 58 -7.51 10.52 -0.38
C ALA A 58 -8.48 11.59 0.15
N SER A 59 -9.56 11.18 0.82
CA SER A 59 -10.53 12.10 1.45
C SER A 59 -9.95 12.88 2.65
N HIS A 60 -8.83 12.41 3.23
CA HIS A 60 -8.07 13.09 4.30
C HIS A 60 -6.99 14.05 3.77
N GLY A 61 -7.10 14.43 2.49
CA GLY A 61 -6.23 15.44 1.89
C GLY A 61 -4.87 14.88 1.46
N TRP A 62 -4.88 13.72 0.83
CA TRP A 62 -3.71 13.10 0.21
C TRP A 62 -3.92 12.91 -1.29
N ILE A 63 -2.87 13.10 -2.08
CA ILE A 63 -2.83 12.58 -3.45
C ILE A 63 -2.33 11.15 -3.38
N ILE A 64 -3.18 10.19 -3.73
CA ILE A 64 -2.82 8.77 -3.70
C ILE A 64 -2.44 8.29 -5.11
N VAL A 65 -1.30 7.60 -5.19
CA VAL A 65 -0.78 7.01 -6.42
C VAL A 65 -0.61 5.51 -6.19
N ASN A 66 -1.56 4.72 -6.68
CA ASN A 66 -1.56 3.28 -6.53
C ASN A 66 -1.00 2.60 -7.79
N VAL A 67 0.01 1.75 -7.63
CA VAL A 67 0.81 1.22 -8.74
C VAL A 67 0.53 -0.27 -8.95
N ASP A 68 0.21 -0.66 -10.19
CA ASP A 68 0.31 -2.05 -10.63
C ASP A 68 1.66 -2.31 -11.28
N HIS A 69 2.24 -3.47 -10.99
CA HIS A 69 3.49 -3.93 -11.60
C HIS A 69 3.19 -4.95 -12.71
N THR A 70 3.48 -4.59 -13.96
CA THR A 70 3.12 -5.43 -15.12
C THR A 70 3.88 -6.76 -15.07
N TYR A 71 3.19 -7.87 -15.36
CA TYR A 71 3.68 -9.26 -15.23
C TYR A 71 3.85 -9.77 -13.79
N ASP A 72 3.78 -8.91 -12.78
CA ASP A 72 3.72 -9.29 -11.36
C ASP A 72 2.27 -9.32 -10.86
N ALA A 73 1.48 -8.26 -11.09
CA ALA A 73 0.07 -8.22 -10.74
C ALA A 73 -0.74 -9.34 -11.42
N ILE A 74 -1.87 -9.75 -10.84
CA ILE A 74 -2.76 -10.80 -11.41
C ILE A 74 -3.04 -10.55 -12.90
N ALA A 75 -3.27 -9.29 -13.25
CA ALA A 75 -3.30 -8.77 -14.59
C ALA A 75 -3.32 -7.24 -14.57
N VAL A 76 -2.79 -6.61 -15.62
CA VAL A 76 -2.86 -5.17 -15.85
C VAL A 76 -3.66 -4.89 -17.12
N GLU A 77 -4.75 -4.14 -16.99
CA GLU A 77 -5.53 -3.61 -18.11
C GLU A 77 -4.96 -2.26 -18.57
N PHE A 78 -4.57 -2.18 -19.85
CA PHE A 78 -4.05 -0.97 -20.49
C PHE A 78 -5.16 -0.17 -21.18
N PRO A 79 -4.94 1.13 -21.47
CA PRO A 79 -5.96 2.00 -22.10
C PRO A 79 -6.45 1.53 -23.48
N ASP A 80 -5.69 0.69 -24.17
CA ASP A 80 -6.07 0.09 -25.46
C ASP A 80 -6.89 -1.21 -25.30
N GLY A 81 -7.27 -1.57 -24.07
CA GLY A 81 -8.03 -2.77 -23.73
C GLY A 81 -7.18 -4.04 -23.65
N ARG A 82 -5.86 -3.97 -23.85
CA ARG A 82 -4.99 -5.13 -23.64
C ARG A 82 -4.94 -5.47 -22.15
N VAL A 83 -5.11 -6.75 -21.84
CA VAL A 83 -4.95 -7.31 -20.49
C VAL A 83 -3.68 -8.13 -20.48
N VAL A 84 -2.70 -7.73 -19.68
CA VAL A 84 -1.42 -8.41 -19.54
C VAL A 84 -1.44 -9.17 -18.21
N PRO A 85 -1.55 -10.52 -18.22
CA PRO A 85 -1.58 -11.29 -16.99
C PRO A 85 -0.21 -11.35 -16.32
N MET A 86 -0.20 -11.80 -15.07
CA MET A 86 1.02 -12.25 -14.41
C MET A 86 1.80 -13.24 -15.30
N ASN A 87 3.13 -13.13 -15.31
CA ASN A 87 4.00 -14.02 -16.05
C ASN A 87 5.24 -14.37 -15.21
N LEU A 88 5.14 -15.46 -14.45
CA LEU A 88 6.23 -15.97 -13.62
C LEU A 88 7.04 -17.03 -14.38
N PRO A 89 8.38 -17.04 -14.24
CA PRO A 89 9.18 -18.14 -14.73
C PRO A 89 8.83 -19.45 -13.96
N PRO A 90 8.93 -20.64 -14.58
CA PRO A 90 8.57 -21.91 -13.94
C PRO A 90 9.35 -22.23 -12.67
N ASP A 91 10.54 -21.67 -12.53
CA ASP A 91 11.48 -21.81 -11.41
C ASP A 91 11.55 -20.55 -10.52
N ALA A 92 10.50 -19.71 -10.55
CA ALA A 92 10.38 -18.55 -9.68
C ALA A 92 10.60 -18.95 -8.21
N GLY A 93 11.67 -18.40 -7.63
CA GLY A 93 12.05 -18.55 -6.23
C GLY A 93 12.49 -17.22 -5.64
N LEU A 94 13.33 -17.26 -4.60
CA LEU A 94 13.78 -16.06 -3.90
C LEU A 94 14.46 -15.03 -4.83
N GLU A 95 15.27 -15.48 -5.80
CA GLU A 95 15.91 -14.59 -6.79
C GLU A 95 14.89 -13.80 -7.60
N PHE A 96 13.72 -14.39 -7.90
CA PHE A 96 12.66 -13.69 -8.61
C PHE A 96 11.97 -12.65 -7.72
N VAL A 97 11.81 -12.95 -6.42
CA VAL A 97 11.27 -11.99 -5.45
C VAL A 97 12.21 -10.79 -5.30
N GLU A 98 13.53 -11.02 -5.25
CA GLU A 98 14.53 -9.95 -5.21
C GLU A 98 14.53 -9.10 -6.49
N LEU A 99 14.46 -9.74 -7.66
CA LEU A 99 14.30 -9.03 -8.93
C LEU A 99 13.00 -8.22 -8.97
N SER A 100 11.88 -8.80 -8.49
CA SER A 100 10.60 -8.12 -8.39
C SER A 100 10.70 -6.91 -7.46
N LEU A 101 11.33 -7.04 -6.30
CA LEU A 101 11.57 -5.95 -5.35
C LEU A 101 12.35 -4.79 -5.99
N GLU A 102 13.48 -5.08 -6.64
CA GLU A 102 14.29 -4.06 -7.32
C GLU A 102 13.51 -3.38 -8.44
N THR A 103 12.75 -4.16 -9.22
CA THR A 103 11.90 -3.65 -10.30
C THR A 103 10.81 -2.73 -9.75
N ARG A 104 10.13 -3.14 -8.67
CA ARG A 104 9.07 -2.36 -8.00
C ARG A 104 9.62 -1.04 -7.45
N ALA A 105 10.79 -1.06 -6.83
CA ALA A 105 11.45 0.16 -6.36
C ALA A 105 11.79 1.12 -7.51
N ALA A 106 12.24 0.60 -8.66
CA ALA A 106 12.48 1.40 -9.86
C ALA A 106 11.16 1.93 -10.47
N ASP A 107 10.10 1.13 -10.48
CA ASP A 107 8.77 1.54 -10.94
C ASP A 107 8.23 2.70 -10.08
N TYR A 108 8.37 2.63 -8.76
CA TYR A 108 7.97 3.71 -7.86
C TYR A 108 8.69 5.01 -8.23
N LYS A 109 10.00 4.94 -8.46
CA LYS A 109 10.78 6.11 -8.87
C LYS A 109 10.34 6.64 -10.23
N PHE A 110 10.12 5.75 -11.21
CA PHE A 110 9.64 6.10 -12.53
C PHE A 110 8.27 6.80 -12.48
N VAL A 111 7.35 6.31 -11.65
CA VAL A 111 6.03 6.92 -11.47
C VAL A 111 6.16 8.32 -10.88
N VAL A 112 6.96 8.50 -9.82
CA VAL A 112 7.18 9.82 -9.22
C VAL A 112 7.84 10.78 -10.19
N ASP A 113 8.84 10.34 -10.96
CA ASP A 113 9.49 11.17 -11.99
C ASP A 113 8.53 11.56 -13.11
N SER A 114 7.65 10.64 -13.50
CA SER A 114 6.60 10.92 -14.48
C SER A 114 5.63 11.97 -13.95
N LEU A 115 5.32 11.98 -12.65
CA LEU A 115 4.49 13.02 -12.02
C LEU A 115 5.21 14.37 -11.90
N SER A 116 6.52 14.44 -12.13
CA SER A 116 7.25 15.70 -12.29
C SER A 116 7.28 16.21 -13.74
N ASP A 117 6.94 15.35 -14.71
CA ASP A 117 7.01 15.67 -16.14
C ASP A 117 5.74 16.41 -16.62
N PRO A 118 5.87 17.62 -17.20
CA PRO A 118 4.72 18.39 -17.69
C PRO A 118 3.88 17.67 -18.75
N ALA A 119 4.46 16.76 -19.55
CA ALA A 119 3.69 16.03 -20.54
C ALA A 119 2.76 15.00 -19.89
N THR A 120 3.20 14.36 -18.82
CA THR A 120 2.36 13.48 -17.98
C THR A 120 1.30 14.29 -17.23
N LEU A 121 1.67 15.42 -16.61
CA LEU A 121 0.73 16.25 -15.85
C LEU A 121 -0.45 16.73 -16.71
N LYS A 122 -0.22 17.06 -17.99
CA LYS A 122 -1.29 17.44 -18.92
C LYS A 122 -2.35 16.37 -19.16
N ARG A 123 -2.11 15.14 -18.75
CA ARG A 123 -3.05 14.01 -18.86
C ARG A 123 -3.89 13.83 -17.60
N ILE A 124 -3.57 14.55 -16.52
CA ILE A 124 -4.31 14.53 -15.26
C ILE A 124 -5.34 15.66 -15.30
N PRO A 125 -6.65 15.36 -15.15
CA PRO A 125 -7.69 16.38 -15.11
C PRO A 125 -7.39 17.46 -14.08
N GLY A 126 -7.48 18.74 -14.49
CA GLY A 126 -7.17 19.90 -13.65
C GLY A 126 -5.71 20.39 -13.73
N LEU A 127 -4.81 19.65 -14.39
CA LEU A 127 -3.38 20.00 -14.53
C LEU A 127 -2.97 20.31 -15.98
N GLU A 128 -3.93 20.50 -16.88
CA GLU A 128 -3.69 20.69 -18.33
C GLU A 128 -2.96 22.01 -18.65
N GLY A 129 -3.07 23.00 -17.77
CA GLY A 129 -2.50 24.34 -17.94
C GLY A 129 -0.97 24.40 -17.90
N GLY A 130 -0.29 23.37 -17.38
CA GLY A 130 1.17 23.24 -17.40
C GLY A 130 1.95 24.13 -16.41
N ASP A 131 1.30 25.08 -15.74
CA ASP A 131 1.92 25.90 -14.69
C ASP A 131 1.88 25.23 -13.30
N THR A 132 1.03 24.21 -13.15
CA THR A 132 0.85 23.48 -11.90
C THR A 132 1.91 22.39 -11.73
N LYS A 133 2.46 22.27 -10.52
CA LYS A 133 3.41 21.22 -10.14
C LYS A 133 2.85 20.38 -9.01
N LEU A 134 3.20 19.10 -8.99
CA LEU A 134 2.96 18.22 -7.87
C LEU A 134 4.20 18.20 -6.96
N ARG A 135 4.00 17.96 -5.65
CA ARG A 135 5.08 17.85 -4.66
C ARG A 135 5.79 16.49 -4.75
N THR A 136 6.58 16.32 -5.79
CA THR A 136 7.30 15.06 -6.10
C THR A 136 8.72 15.04 -5.56
N ASP A 137 9.14 16.04 -4.78
CA ASP A 137 10.45 16.14 -4.14
C ASP A 137 10.51 15.42 -2.79
N ALA A 138 9.35 15.28 -2.13
CA ALA A 138 9.18 14.50 -0.90
C ALA A 138 7.86 13.71 -0.96
N VAL A 139 7.98 12.40 -1.18
CA VAL A 139 6.85 11.47 -1.34
C VAL A 139 6.87 10.42 -0.25
N GLY A 140 5.71 10.02 0.28
CA GLY A 140 5.60 8.87 1.17
C GLY A 140 5.43 7.59 0.35
N ALA A 141 6.07 6.50 0.74
CA ALA A 141 5.93 5.21 0.07
C ALA A 141 5.37 4.16 1.03
N SER A 142 4.29 3.50 0.65
CA SER A 142 3.71 2.42 1.43
C SER A 142 3.28 1.25 0.54
N GLY A 143 2.97 0.14 1.17
CA GLY A 143 2.36 -0.97 0.48
C GLY A 143 2.10 -2.13 1.41
N HIS A 144 1.33 -3.07 0.89
CA HIS A 144 1.06 -4.35 1.52
C HIS A 144 2.05 -5.40 1.02
N SER A 145 2.47 -6.30 1.91
CA SER A 145 3.32 -7.44 1.57
C SER A 145 4.59 -6.98 0.83
N LEU A 146 4.91 -7.58 -0.32
CA LEU A 146 6.07 -7.17 -1.14
C LEU A 146 6.04 -5.66 -1.53
N GLY A 147 4.88 -5.03 -1.62
CA GLY A 147 4.76 -3.60 -1.88
C GLY A 147 5.30 -2.72 -0.74
N GLY A 148 5.20 -3.20 0.51
CA GLY A 148 5.79 -2.55 1.69
C GLY A 148 7.30 -2.70 1.73
N ALA A 149 7.81 -3.90 1.44
CA ALA A 149 9.26 -4.14 1.27
C ALA A 149 9.84 -3.28 0.13
N ALA A 150 9.14 -3.19 -1.00
CA ALA A 150 9.54 -2.34 -2.12
C ALA A 150 9.58 -0.85 -1.75
N SER A 151 8.72 -0.41 -0.83
CA SER A 151 8.74 0.96 -0.31
C SER A 151 10.03 1.25 0.46
N ALA A 152 10.47 0.31 1.32
CA ALA A 152 11.75 0.43 2.00
C ALA A 152 12.92 0.43 1.00
N GLN A 153 12.91 -0.50 0.05
CA GLN A 153 13.98 -0.58 -0.96
C GLN A 153 14.06 0.69 -1.83
N ALA A 154 12.91 1.26 -2.20
CA ALA A 154 12.85 2.53 -2.92
C ALA A 154 13.41 3.69 -2.09
N MET A 155 13.13 3.74 -0.79
CA MET A 155 13.69 4.75 0.11
C MET A 155 15.21 4.64 0.27
N ALA A 156 15.73 3.41 0.31
CA ALA A 156 17.18 3.17 0.35
C ALA A 156 17.86 3.62 -0.96
N ASN A 157 17.20 3.40 -2.10
CA ASN A 157 17.75 3.71 -3.42
C ASN A 157 17.62 5.19 -3.81
N TYR A 158 16.55 5.86 -3.37
CA TYR A 158 16.18 7.19 -3.87
C TYR A 158 15.83 8.17 -2.76
N SER A 159 16.48 9.33 -2.78
CA SER A 159 16.27 10.38 -1.76
C SER A 159 14.88 11.00 -1.79
N THR A 160 14.15 10.88 -2.90
CA THR A 160 12.79 11.43 -3.11
C THR A 160 11.74 10.87 -2.15
N PHE A 161 11.90 9.63 -1.69
CA PHE A 161 10.96 9.03 -0.74
C PHE A 161 11.34 9.44 0.68
N ALA A 162 10.52 10.26 1.33
CA ALA A 162 10.85 10.92 2.58
C ALA A 162 10.59 10.02 3.81
N CYS A 163 9.58 9.17 3.76
CA CYS A 163 9.29 8.16 4.76
C CYS A 163 8.43 7.03 4.16
N GLY A 164 8.26 5.94 4.90
CA GLY A 164 7.46 4.82 4.40
C GLY A 164 6.90 3.87 5.44
N ALA A 165 5.94 3.06 5.00
CA ALA A 165 5.25 2.11 5.86
C ALA A 165 5.07 0.75 5.18
N ASN A 166 5.29 -0.32 5.92
CA ASN A 166 5.12 -1.69 5.47
C ASN A 166 3.93 -2.35 6.17
N PHE A 167 2.91 -2.75 5.42
CA PHE A 167 1.78 -3.54 5.93
C PHE A 167 2.05 -5.02 5.72
N ASP A 168 2.50 -5.68 6.78
CA ASP A 168 2.64 -7.12 6.94
C ASP A 168 3.52 -7.85 5.91
N GLY A 169 4.44 -7.15 5.23
CA GLY A 169 5.36 -7.79 4.29
C GLY A 169 6.67 -8.19 4.90
N SER A 170 7.13 -9.41 4.70
CA SER A 170 8.54 -9.74 4.95
C SER A 170 9.46 -8.80 4.19
N MET A 171 10.62 -8.50 4.77
CA MET A 171 11.60 -7.62 4.17
C MET A 171 12.56 -8.42 3.27
N PHE A 172 12.96 -7.82 2.16
CA PHE A 172 13.81 -8.46 1.16
C PHE A 172 14.89 -7.51 0.66
N GLY A 173 15.89 -8.07 -0.01
CA GLY A 173 16.92 -7.31 -0.70
C GLY A 173 17.90 -6.59 0.22
N PRO A 174 18.80 -5.77 -0.35
CA PRO A 174 19.88 -5.11 0.38
C PRO A 174 19.41 -4.20 1.51
N VAL A 175 18.18 -3.67 1.44
CA VAL A 175 17.64 -2.75 2.46
C VAL A 175 17.52 -3.38 3.84
N VAL A 176 17.39 -4.71 3.94
CA VAL A 176 17.39 -5.43 5.22
C VAL A 176 18.69 -5.17 6.00
N GLN A 177 19.82 -5.16 5.31
CA GLN A 177 21.15 -4.96 5.89
C GLN A 177 21.58 -3.50 5.90
N SER A 178 21.30 -2.75 4.84
CA SER A 178 21.68 -1.34 4.77
C SER A 178 20.81 -0.45 5.66
N GLY A 179 19.59 -0.91 5.98
CA GLY A 179 18.63 -0.19 6.78
C GLY A 179 18.16 1.12 6.17
N LEU A 180 17.61 1.99 7.01
CA LEU A 180 17.11 3.31 6.63
C LEU A 180 17.46 4.36 7.70
N GLY A 181 17.94 5.52 7.25
CA GLY A 181 18.10 6.71 8.12
C GLY A 181 16.86 7.61 8.17
N LYS A 182 15.79 7.27 7.45
CA LYS A 182 14.54 8.02 7.34
C LYS A 182 13.41 7.34 8.12
N PRO A 183 12.33 8.05 8.49
CA PRO A 183 11.22 7.44 9.21
C PRO A 183 10.62 6.26 8.45
N PHE A 184 10.48 5.12 9.13
CA PHE A 184 9.85 3.93 8.57
C PHE A 184 9.10 3.16 9.66
N VAL A 185 7.86 2.76 9.38
CA VAL A 185 7.04 1.98 10.32
C VAL A 185 6.58 0.68 9.71
N GLN A 186 6.37 -0.33 10.53
CA GLN A 186 5.84 -1.62 10.11
C GLN A 186 4.54 -1.90 10.85
N VAL A 187 3.54 -2.42 10.15
CA VAL A 187 2.23 -2.80 10.71
C VAL A 187 2.04 -4.28 10.42
N ALA A 188 2.16 -5.11 11.44
CA ALA A 188 2.03 -6.54 11.31
C ALA A 188 0.61 -7.03 11.56
N ALA A 189 0.26 -8.11 10.88
CA ALA A 189 -0.84 -8.96 11.27
C ALA A 189 -0.62 -9.53 12.68
N GLN A 190 -1.70 -9.90 13.36
CA GLN A 190 -1.68 -10.33 14.76
C GLN A 190 -0.55 -11.32 15.11
N ASN A 191 -0.27 -12.30 14.24
CA ASN A 191 0.70 -13.35 14.53
C ASN A 191 2.07 -13.14 13.87
N HIS A 192 2.28 -12.04 13.15
CA HIS A 192 3.58 -11.74 12.53
C HIS A 192 4.41 -10.90 13.49
N THR A 193 5.60 -11.38 13.84
CA THR A 193 6.51 -10.75 14.81
C THR A 193 7.96 -10.89 14.38
N ARG A 194 8.85 -10.09 14.99
CA ARG A 194 10.30 -10.22 14.81
C ARG A 194 10.85 -11.59 15.23
N ASP A 195 10.16 -12.34 16.10
CA ASP A 195 10.59 -13.68 16.52
C ASP A 195 10.35 -14.75 15.44
N ASN A 196 9.39 -14.52 14.54
CA ASN A 196 9.02 -15.47 13.50
C ASN A 196 9.27 -15.00 12.07
N ASP A 197 9.63 -13.73 11.88
CA ASP A 197 10.22 -13.20 10.65
C ASP A 197 11.62 -12.62 10.90
N PRO A 198 12.69 -13.38 10.58
CA PRO A 198 14.07 -12.92 10.73
C PRO A 198 14.39 -11.65 9.93
N SER A 199 13.69 -11.39 8.82
CA SER A 199 13.92 -10.20 7.99
C SER A 199 13.46 -8.94 8.71
N TRP A 200 12.36 -9.00 9.47
CA TRP A 200 11.91 -7.90 10.32
C TRP A 200 12.86 -7.68 11.49
N ALA A 201 13.36 -8.75 12.12
CA ALA A 201 14.33 -8.65 13.21
C ALA A 201 15.62 -7.97 12.74
N GLU A 202 16.18 -8.41 11.62
CA GLU A 202 17.41 -7.84 11.06
C GLU A 202 17.20 -6.40 10.58
N PHE A 203 16.12 -6.14 9.84
CA PHE A 203 15.82 -4.80 9.36
C PHE A 203 15.59 -3.81 10.50
N TRP A 204 14.87 -4.22 11.56
CA TRP A 204 14.66 -3.39 12.74
C TRP A 204 15.98 -2.91 13.35
N GLU A 205 16.99 -3.77 13.47
CA GLU A 205 18.29 -3.38 14.01
C GLU A 205 19.03 -2.36 13.12
N ASN A 206 18.76 -2.36 11.81
CA ASN A 206 19.44 -1.50 10.84
C ASN A 206 18.70 -0.18 10.53
N VAL A 207 17.46 0.02 10.98
CA VAL A 207 16.77 1.31 10.84
C VAL A 207 17.21 2.27 11.95
N ASP A 208 17.94 3.32 11.58
CA ASP A 208 18.40 4.38 12.48
C ASP A 208 17.42 5.57 12.55
N GLY A 209 16.52 5.69 11.57
CA GLY A 209 15.46 6.69 11.54
C GLY A 209 14.38 6.46 12.60
N PHE A 210 13.38 7.35 12.64
CA PHE A 210 12.19 7.10 13.45
C PHE A 210 11.56 5.77 13.05
N LYS A 211 11.38 4.86 14.00
CA LYS A 211 10.83 3.53 13.76
C LYS A 211 9.87 3.07 14.85
N ARG A 212 8.87 2.31 14.41
CA ARG A 212 7.90 1.60 15.24
C ARG A 212 7.40 0.38 14.48
N ASP A 213 7.35 -0.75 15.19
CA ASP A 213 6.65 -1.95 14.73
C ASP A 213 5.35 -2.06 15.50
N PHE A 214 4.23 -2.00 14.79
CA PHE A 214 2.90 -2.18 15.34
C PHE A 214 2.40 -3.59 15.06
N ASN A 215 1.56 -4.10 15.95
CA ASN A 215 0.82 -5.32 15.75
C ASN A 215 -0.68 -5.00 15.83
N LEU A 216 -1.43 -5.48 14.83
CA LEU A 216 -2.86 -5.27 14.74
C LEU A 216 -3.60 -6.57 15.08
N ASN A 217 -4.29 -6.59 16.21
CA ASN A 217 -5.01 -7.76 16.70
C ASN A 217 -6.28 -8.01 15.87
N GLY A 218 -6.61 -9.28 15.64
CA GLY A 218 -7.75 -9.69 14.83
C GLY A 218 -7.49 -9.70 13.31
N THR A 219 -6.24 -9.53 12.88
CA THR A 219 -5.86 -9.57 11.46
C THR A 219 -4.96 -10.75 11.12
N VAL A 220 -5.02 -11.15 9.86
CA VAL A 220 -4.08 -12.02 9.18
C VAL A 220 -3.56 -11.29 7.93
N HIS A 221 -2.63 -11.89 7.18
CA HIS A 221 -1.96 -11.22 6.07
C HIS A 221 -2.91 -10.54 5.08
N VAL A 222 -3.90 -11.27 4.55
CA VAL A 222 -4.84 -10.71 3.56
C VAL A 222 -5.88 -9.76 4.18
N THR A 223 -5.90 -9.59 5.51
CA THR A 223 -6.86 -8.67 6.15
C THR A 223 -6.63 -7.23 5.70
N PHE A 224 -5.39 -6.82 5.40
CA PHE A 224 -5.03 -5.47 4.92
C PHE A 224 -5.48 -5.16 3.48
N GLU A 225 -6.26 -6.06 2.86
CA GLU A 225 -6.93 -5.86 1.58
C GLU A 225 -8.41 -5.54 1.80
N ASP A 226 -9.10 -5.03 0.76
CA ASP A 226 -10.53 -4.73 0.77
C ASP A 226 -11.43 -5.98 0.96
N VAL A 227 -10.85 -7.17 1.17
CA VAL A 227 -11.57 -8.43 1.37
C VAL A 227 -12.53 -8.38 2.56
N THR A 228 -12.16 -7.68 3.64
CA THR A 228 -13.03 -7.50 4.81
C THR A 228 -14.17 -6.52 4.54
N ILE A 229 -13.97 -5.53 3.66
CA ILE A 229 -15.04 -4.66 3.16
C ILE A 229 -16.02 -5.48 2.30
N TYR A 230 -15.52 -6.34 1.41
CA TYR A 230 -16.39 -7.23 0.64
C TYR A 230 -17.16 -8.20 1.53
N ARG A 231 -16.54 -8.74 2.58
CA ARG A 231 -17.23 -9.57 3.57
C ARG A 231 -18.38 -8.82 4.23
N ASP A 232 -18.12 -7.60 4.71
CA ASP A 232 -19.14 -6.79 5.36
C ASP A 232 -20.29 -6.42 4.39
N LEU A 233 -19.99 -6.12 3.12
CA LEU A 233 -20.98 -5.76 2.09
C LEU A 233 -21.81 -6.95 1.61
N LEU A 234 -21.18 -8.10 1.40
CA LEU A 234 -21.84 -9.29 0.87
C LEU A 234 -22.60 -10.08 1.95
N GLY A 235 -22.21 -9.95 3.22
CA GLY A 235 -22.83 -10.66 4.33
C GLY A 235 -22.83 -12.17 4.11
N GLU A 236 -24.03 -12.79 4.13
CA GLU A 236 -24.19 -14.24 3.91
C GLU A 236 -23.76 -14.71 2.50
N ASN A 237 -23.60 -13.80 1.53
CA ASN A 237 -23.11 -14.12 0.19
C ASN A 237 -21.58 -14.12 0.08
N PHE A 238 -20.87 -13.65 1.11
CA PHE A 238 -19.42 -13.78 1.16
C PHE A 238 -19.05 -15.26 1.42
N PRO A 239 -18.04 -15.82 0.73
CA PRO A 239 -17.67 -17.21 0.95
C PRO A 239 -17.33 -17.49 2.41
N MET A 240 -17.75 -18.67 2.89
CA MET A 240 -17.47 -19.08 4.27
C MET A 240 -15.96 -19.05 4.52
N ASP A 241 -15.58 -18.34 5.57
CA ASP A 241 -14.20 -18.26 6.05
C ASP A 241 -13.86 -19.51 6.89
N GLU A 242 -13.81 -20.66 6.24
CA GLU A 242 -13.38 -21.92 6.88
C GLU A 242 -11.87 -21.87 7.12
N GLY A 243 -11.45 -21.28 8.23
CA GLY A 243 -10.05 -21.25 8.66
C GLY A 243 -9.56 -19.91 9.21
N GLY A 244 -10.37 -18.85 9.19
CA GLY A 244 -9.94 -17.53 9.63
C GLY A 244 -8.96 -16.87 8.66
N LEU A 245 -9.10 -17.17 7.38
CA LEU A 245 -8.30 -16.67 6.27
C LEU A 245 -8.41 -15.17 6.09
N TYR A 246 -9.45 -14.51 6.60
CA TYR A 246 -9.66 -13.07 6.44
C TYR A 246 -9.52 -12.27 7.74
N GLY A 247 -9.23 -12.94 8.86
CA GLY A 247 -9.20 -12.33 10.18
C GLY A 247 -10.60 -12.03 10.73
N THR A 248 -10.66 -11.47 11.93
CA THR A 248 -11.89 -11.26 12.69
C THR A 248 -12.35 -9.80 12.74
N LEU A 249 -11.49 -8.85 12.37
CA LEU A 249 -11.84 -7.43 12.36
C LEU A 249 -12.89 -7.10 11.31
N PRO A 250 -14.00 -6.41 11.66
CA PRO A 250 -14.92 -5.84 10.68
C PRO A 250 -14.18 -4.91 9.70
N GLY A 251 -14.56 -4.94 8.42
CA GLY A 251 -13.90 -4.14 7.38
C GLY A 251 -14.01 -2.65 7.64
N GLY A 252 -15.18 -2.16 8.07
CA GLY A 252 -15.33 -0.75 8.43
C GLY A 252 -14.44 -0.31 9.61
N ARG A 253 -14.13 -1.21 10.54
CA ARG A 253 -13.24 -0.94 11.68
C ARG A 253 -11.78 -0.95 11.25
N LEU A 254 -11.38 -1.90 10.42
CA LEU A 254 -10.05 -1.96 9.85
C LEU A 254 -9.75 -0.70 9.00
N LEU A 255 -10.68 -0.32 8.12
CA LEU A 255 -10.56 0.88 7.29
C LEU A 255 -10.30 2.13 8.14
N GLN A 256 -11.00 2.26 9.27
CA GLN A 256 -10.77 3.36 10.21
C GLN A 256 -9.35 3.31 10.79
N ILE A 257 -8.91 2.14 11.30
CA ILE A 257 -7.59 1.97 11.90
C ILE A 257 -6.48 2.30 10.90
N GLU A 258 -6.55 1.74 9.70
CA GLU A 258 -5.54 1.95 8.66
C GLU A 258 -5.49 3.40 8.18
N THR A 259 -6.64 4.05 8.05
CA THR A 259 -6.70 5.47 7.66
C THR A 259 -6.05 6.36 8.71
N GLU A 260 -6.43 6.21 9.98
CA GLU A 260 -5.86 7.00 11.08
C GLU A 260 -4.37 6.71 11.25
N PHE A 261 -3.94 5.46 11.06
CA PHE A 261 -2.54 5.08 11.04
C PHE A 261 -1.75 5.81 9.94
N MET A 262 -2.25 5.71 8.71
CA MET A 262 -1.61 6.30 7.54
C MET A 262 -1.58 7.82 7.63
N ASP A 263 -2.69 8.48 8.03
CA ASP A 263 -2.72 9.93 8.18
C ASP A 263 -1.78 10.40 9.30
N ALA A 264 -1.76 9.73 10.45
CA ALA A 264 -0.86 10.08 11.55
C ALA A 264 0.61 9.93 11.17
N PHE A 265 1.02 8.77 10.63
CA PHE A 265 2.43 8.51 10.30
C PHE A 265 2.91 9.42 9.17
N PHE A 266 2.20 9.45 8.04
CA PHE A 266 2.62 10.25 6.91
C PHE A 266 2.43 11.75 7.17
N GLY A 267 1.43 12.13 7.98
CA GLY A 267 1.22 13.50 8.40
C GLY A 267 2.38 14.05 9.23
N TYR A 268 2.95 13.22 10.12
CA TYR A 268 4.22 13.52 10.78
C TYR A 268 5.34 13.80 9.77
N CYS A 269 5.50 12.95 8.75
CA CYS A 269 6.57 13.10 7.77
C CYS A 269 6.39 14.28 6.79
N LEU A 270 5.18 14.51 6.29
CA LEU A 270 4.91 15.27 5.06
C LEU A 270 3.98 16.48 5.26
N LYS A 271 3.29 16.54 6.40
CA LYS A 271 2.42 17.66 6.79
C LYS A 271 2.98 18.44 7.99
N GLY A 272 4.09 17.97 8.60
CA GLY A 272 4.72 18.61 9.76
C GLY A 272 3.90 18.46 11.05
N GLN A 273 3.07 17.41 11.14
CA GLN A 273 2.32 17.08 12.33
C GLN A 273 3.23 16.43 13.39
N ASP A 274 2.73 16.32 14.63
CA ASP A 274 3.46 15.70 15.73
C ASP A 274 3.36 14.17 15.68
N ALA A 275 4.45 13.46 16.02
CA ALA A 275 4.47 12.00 16.04
C ALA A 275 3.55 11.39 17.10
N GLY A 276 3.10 12.16 18.10
CA GLY A 276 2.16 11.73 19.13
C GLY A 276 0.80 11.28 18.60
N GLY A 277 0.46 11.58 17.34
CA GLY A 277 -0.69 10.97 16.67
C GLY A 277 -0.59 9.43 16.63
N LEU A 278 0.62 8.87 16.53
CA LEU A 278 0.83 7.42 16.57
C LEU A 278 0.65 6.84 17.98
N ASP A 279 0.97 7.61 19.01
CA ASP A 279 0.74 7.19 20.40
C ASP A 279 -0.77 7.23 20.71
N GLN A 280 -1.49 8.21 20.16
CA GLN A 280 -2.96 8.30 20.30
C GLN A 280 -3.67 7.07 19.70
N LEU A 281 -3.14 6.47 18.62
CA LEU A 281 -3.70 5.23 18.06
C LEU A 281 -3.73 4.09 19.09
N LEU A 282 -2.73 4.02 19.96
CA LEU A 282 -2.65 2.99 21.01
C LEU A 282 -3.72 3.19 22.10
N GLU A 283 -4.22 4.42 22.25
CA GLU A 283 -5.30 4.75 23.19
C GLU A 283 -6.69 4.54 22.55
N ASP A 284 -6.84 4.94 21.29
CA ASP A 284 -8.11 4.97 20.57
C ASP A 284 -8.51 3.60 20.02
N PHE A 285 -7.52 2.75 19.73
CA PHE A 285 -7.72 1.45 19.10
C PHE A 285 -7.14 0.33 20.00
N PRO A 286 -7.98 -0.39 20.76
CA PRO A 286 -7.52 -1.53 21.56
C PRO A 286 -6.93 -2.67 20.70
N GLU A 287 -7.13 -2.63 19.39
CA GLU A 287 -6.60 -3.60 18.45
C GLU A 287 -5.14 -3.30 18.08
N VAL A 288 -4.66 -2.07 18.28
CA VAL A 288 -3.30 -1.64 17.94
C VAL A 288 -2.40 -1.77 19.16
N SER A 289 -1.23 -2.38 18.98
CA SER A 289 -0.18 -2.45 19.99
C SER A 289 1.19 -2.24 19.37
N VAL A 290 2.20 -1.90 20.19
CA VAL A 290 3.60 -1.83 19.74
C VAL A 290 4.28 -3.15 20.06
N MET A 291 5.06 -3.68 19.12
CA MET A 291 5.88 -4.86 19.36
C MET A 291 6.99 -4.54 20.37
N PRO A 292 7.21 -5.41 21.37
CA PRO A 292 8.19 -5.19 22.43
C PRO A 292 9.64 -5.19 21.95
#